data_AF-A0A2E7QV01-F1
#
_entry.id   AF-A0A2E7QV01-F1
#
_cell.length_a   1.000
_cell.length_b   1.000
_cell.length_c   1.000
_cell.angle_alpha   90.00
_cell.angle_beta   90.00
_cell.angle_gamma   90.00
#
_symmetry.space_group_name_H-M   'P 1'
#
loop_
_entity.id
_entity.type
_entity.pdbx_description
1 polymer ?
#
loop_
_entity_poly.entity_id
_entity_poly.type
_entity_poly.pdbx_seq_one_letter_code
_entity_poly.pdbx_strand_id
1 'polypeptide(L)'
;MSSVLVRTGQKLSSLLERQGKCPDRRELIAEIHDFLAMLEGIKPVFLHGRSLAPKDWINEVLEIAQDLGLHIIKGPFWDALSYTAFPNWYADHCRNELQPYRAWYICKDDTVAETILGINRAGGHLTVSEEARLLGYPECCVQAHYKRSQRYHRGALAILKRVAGGNENKMRKLLASQAQLVPVTQEEIDDFEIAFDIYEAKFGSWNLCHACECETDTRSEVLSKQYFEMVQKAKLEID
;
A
#
# COMPACT_ATOMS: atom_id res chain seq x y z
N MET A 1 18.00 7.93 -21.15
CA MET A 1 16.89 7.71 -20.19
C MET A 1 15.58 7.35 -20.90
N SER A 2 15.08 8.16 -21.85
CA SER A 2 13.83 7.84 -22.59
C SER A 2 13.77 6.42 -23.20
N SER A 3 14.88 5.88 -23.74
CA SER A 3 14.92 4.52 -24.28
C SER A 3 14.77 3.41 -23.22
N VAL A 4 15.26 3.64 -21.99
CA VAL A 4 15.13 2.67 -20.88
C VAL A 4 13.70 2.67 -20.35
N LEU A 5 13.10 3.85 -20.20
CA LEU A 5 11.72 4.00 -19.74
C LEU A 5 10.74 3.30 -20.70
N VAL A 6 10.86 3.57 -22.01
CA VAL A 6 10.00 2.93 -23.04
C VAL A 6 10.18 1.41 -23.05
N ARG A 7 11.43 0.92 -23.07
CA ARG A 7 11.70 -0.53 -23.07
C ARG A 7 11.15 -1.21 -21.82
N THR A 8 11.27 -0.56 -20.66
CA THR A 8 10.76 -1.10 -19.40
C THR A 8 9.24 -1.10 -19.38
N GLY A 9 8.60 -0.01 -19.82
CA GLY A 9 7.14 0.06 -19.98
C GLY A 9 6.60 -1.04 -20.89
N GLN A 10 7.27 -1.30 -22.02
CA GLN A 10 6.91 -2.40 -22.93
C GLN A 10 7.04 -3.77 -22.27
N LYS A 11 8.15 -4.05 -21.57
CA LYS A 11 8.33 -5.32 -20.82
C LYS A 11 7.21 -5.53 -19.80
N LEU A 12 6.90 -4.51 -19.01
CA LEU A 12 5.86 -4.54 -17.98
C LEU A 12 4.45 -4.69 -18.58
N SER A 13 4.17 -4.02 -19.70
CA SER A 13 2.91 -4.17 -20.44
C SER A 13 2.72 -5.60 -20.94
N SER A 14 3.73 -6.17 -21.60
CA SER A 14 3.69 -7.57 -22.06
C SER A 14 3.58 -8.57 -20.92
N LEU A 15 4.13 -8.25 -19.74
CA LEU A 15 3.90 -9.06 -18.54
C LEU A 15 2.44 -9.00 -18.09
N LEU A 16 1.85 -7.80 -18.07
CA LEU A 16 0.43 -7.59 -17.70
C LEU A 16 -0.53 -8.28 -18.67
N GLU A 17 -0.23 -8.28 -19.97
CA GLU A 17 -1.02 -8.99 -20.98
C GLU A 17 -1.05 -10.50 -20.72
N ARG A 18 0.09 -11.09 -20.34
CA ARG A 18 0.19 -12.52 -19.99
C ARG A 18 -0.63 -12.89 -18.75
N GLN A 19 -0.91 -11.95 -17.85
CA GLN A 19 -1.80 -12.18 -16.70
C GLN A 19 -3.29 -12.24 -17.10
N GLY A 20 -3.64 -11.87 -18.33
CA GLY A 20 -5.02 -11.89 -18.82
C GLY A 20 -5.95 -10.93 -18.07
N LYS A 21 -7.24 -11.26 -18.06
CA LYS A 21 -8.28 -10.52 -17.31
C LYS A 21 -8.35 -11.03 -15.87
N CYS A 22 -7.32 -10.75 -15.07
CA CYS A 22 -7.37 -11.00 -13.63
C CYS A 22 -8.21 -9.91 -12.93
N PRO A 23 -8.91 -10.24 -11.82
CA PRO A 23 -9.66 -9.25 -11.03
C PRO A 23 -8.79 -8.07 -10.56
N ASP A 24 -7.51 -8.33 -10.29
CA ASP A 24 -6.56 -7.36 -9.73
C ASP A 24 -5.79 -6.57 -10.80
N ARG A 25 -6.24 -6.60 -12.06
CA ARG A 25 -5.54 -5.97 -13.18
C ARG A 25 -5.25 -4.49 -12.92
N ARG A 26 -6.18 -3.76 -12.28
CA ARG A 26 -5.98 -2.35 -11.91
C ARG A 26 -4.84 -2.16 -10.92
N GLU A 27 -4.70 -3.03 -9.93
CA GLU A 27 -3.57 -2.97 -8.99
C GLU A 27 -2.25 -3.20 -9.72
N LEU A 28 -2.19 -4.16 -10.65
CA LEU A 28 -0.99 -4.41 -11.44
C LEU A 28 -0.65 -3.20 -12.33
N ILE A 29 -1.65 -2.54 -12.92
CA ILE A 29 -1.45 -1.29 -13.68
C ILE A 29 -0.88 -0.19 -12.78
N ALA A 30 -1.43 -0.03 -11.57
CA ALA A 30 -0.93 0.91 -10.59
C ALA A 30 0.53 0.61 -10.17
N GLU A 31 0.90 -0.67 -10.03
CA GLU A 31 2.28 -1.08 -9.77
C GLU A 31 3.21 -0.75 -10.94
N ILE A 32 2.78 -0.92 -12.20
CA ILE A 32 3.56 -0.50 -13.38
C ILE A 32 3.82 1.01 -13.31
N HIS A 33 2.78 1.80 -13.05
CA HIS A 33 2.92 3.24 -12.92
C HIS A 33 3.91 3.62 -11.82
N ASP A 34 3.86 2.96 -10.67
CA ASP A 34 4.77 3.21 -9.56
C ASP A 34 6.21 2.77 -9.84
N PHE A 35 6.42 1.65 -10.56
CA PHE A 35 7.75 1.22 -10.99
C PHE A 35 8.38 2.28 -11.90
N LEU A 36 7.64 2.73 -12.91
CA LEU A 36 8.13 3.72 -13.87
C LEU A 36 8.31 5.10 -13.22
N ALA A 37 7.44 5.49 -12.29
CA ALA A 37 7.59 6.70 -11.50
C ALA A 37 8.87 6.67 -10.64
N MET A 38 9.23 5.51 -10.08
CA MET A 38 10.49 5.34 -9.36
C MET A 38 11.70 5.45 -10.30
N LEU A 39 11.61 4.90 -11.51
CA LEU A 39 12.68 5.04 -12.50
C LEU A 39 12.96 6.50 -12.89
N GLU A 40 11.89 7.30 -13.05
CA GLU A 40 11.98 8.74 -13.36
C GLU A 40 12.30 9.61 -12.13
N GLY A 41 12.36 9.03 -10.92
CA GLY A 41 12.66 9.76 -9.69
C GLY A 41 11.49 10.59 -9.16
N ILE A 42 10.26 10.32 -9.61
CA ILE A 42 9.03 10.94 -9.07
C ILE A 42 8.79 10.42 -7.66
N LYS A 43 9.02 9.13 -7.43
CA LYS A 43 8.97 8.52 -6.09
C LYS A 43 10.27 7.81 -5.72
N PRO A 44 10.67 7.82 -4.43
CA PRO A 44 11.94 7.18 -4.02
C PRO A 44 11.92 5.65 -4.05
N VAL A 45 10.79 5.03 -3.66
CA VAL A 45 10.69 3.57 -3.46
C VAL A 45 9.47 3.02 -4.19
N PHE A 46 9.67 2.00 -5.02
CA PHE A 46 8.60 1.14 -5.50
C PHE A 46 8.40 -0.02 -4.52
N LEU A 47 7.15 -0.19 -4.05
CA LEU A 47 6.75 -1.22 -3.10
C LEU A 47 5.97 -2.30 -3.83
N HIS A 48 6.45 -3.54 -3.71
CA HIS A 48 5.96 -4.64 -4.53
C HIS A 48 5.67 -5.90 -3.70
N GLY A 49 4.69 -6.68 -4.16
CA GLY A 49 4.32 -7.97 -3.53
C GLY A 49 3.48 -7.82 -2.26
N ARG A 50 2.72 -6.71 -2.12
CA ARG A 50 1.76 -6.52 -1.02
C ARG A 50 0.39 -7.17 -1.26
N SER A 51 0.07 -7.52 -2.51
CA SER A 51 -1.23 -8.05 -2.92
C SER A 51 -1.21 -9.57 -3.17
N LEU A 52 -2.37 -10.12 -3.55
CA LEU A 52 -2.53 -11.48 -4.08
C LEU A 52 -1.95 -11.64 -5.49
N ALA A 53 -1.04 -10.75 -5.90
CA ALA A 53 -0.40 -10.77 -7.20
C ALA A 53 0.10 -12.18 -7.55
N PRO A 54 -0.07 -12.62 -8.81
CA PRO A 54 0.44 -13.90 -9.27
C PRO A 54 1.94 -14.03 -8.96
N LYS A 55 2.40 -15.21 -8.53
CA LYS A 55 3.81 -15.42 -8.18
C LYS A 55 4.77 -15.08 -9.33
N ASP A 56 4.34 -15.35 -10.56
CA ASP A 56 5.13 -15.06 -11.76
C ASP A 56 5.25 -13.54 -11.99
N TRP A 57 4.21 -12.76 -11.68
CA TRP A 57 4.28 -11.29 -11.68
C TRP A 57 5.39 -10.80 -10.75
N ILE A 58 5.44 -11.36 -9.53
CA ILE A 58 6.45 -10.95 -8.55
C ILE A 58 7.87 -11.22 -9.06
N ASN A 59 8.12 -12.46 -9.48
CA ASN A 59 9.46 -12.84 -9.90
C ASN A 59 9.92 -12.07 -11.14
N GLU A 60 9.07 -11.89 -12.15
CA GLU A 60 9.45 -11.22 -13.39
C GLU A 60 9.67 -9.71 -13.21
N VAL A 61 8.93 -9.04 -12.31
CA VAL A 61 9.20 -7.63 -11.97
C VAL A 61 10.54 -7.49 -11.23
N LEU A 62 10.89 -8.44 -10.36
CA LEU A 62 12.19 -8.45 -9.68
C LEU A 62 13.34 -8.69 -10.65
N GLU A 63 13.18 -9.56 -11.65
CA GLU A 63 14.15 -9.76 -12.71
C GLU A 63 14.38 -8.48 -13.52
N ILE A 64 13.30 -7.76 -13.87
CA ILE A 64 13.40 -6.45 -14.53
C ILE A 64 14.18 -5.45 -13.64
N ALA A 65 13.90 -5.42 -12.34
CA ALA A 65 14.62 -4.55 -11.43
C ALA A 65 16.11 -4.89 -11.33
N GLN A 66 16.45 -6.18 -11.33
CA GLN A 66 17.82 -6.67 -11.28
C GLN A 66 18.58 -6.33 -12.58
N ASP A 67 17.96 -6.53 -13.74
CA ASP A 67 18.50 -6.14 -15.06
C ASP A 67 18.87 -4.65 -15.12
N LEU A 68 18.11 -3.81 -14.40
CA LEU A 68 18.31 -2.37 -14.34
C LEU A 68 19.32 -1.94 -13.27
N GLY A 69 19.90 -2.89 -12.51
CA GLY A 69 20.87 -2.61 -11.45
C GLY A 69 20.29 -1.88 -10.25
N LEU A 70 18.99 -2.05 -9.98
CA LEU A 70 18.31 -1.41 -8.85
C LEU A 70 18.59 -2.14 -7.54
N HIS A 71 18.49 -1.41 -6.43
CA HIS A 71 18.48 -2.04 -5.11
C HIS A 71 17.15 -2.76 -4.92
N ILE A 72 17.22 -4.04 -4.58
CA ILE A 72 16.06 -4.87 -4.26
C ILE A 72 16.19 -5.33 -2.82
N ILE A 73 15.36 -4.79 -1.93
CA ILE A 73 15.42 -5.08 -0.51
C ILE A 73 14.15 -5.80 -0.10
N LYS A 74 14.26 -7.04 0.36
CA LYS A 74 13.15 -7.79 0.94
C LYS A 74 13.00 -7.44 2.42
N GLY A 75 11.78 -7.15 2.87
CA GLY A 75 11.51 -6.72 4.24
C GLY A 75 10.13 -7.12 4.78
N PRO A 76 9.86 -6.86 6.08
CA PRO A 76 8.51 -6.92 6.62
C PRO A 76 7.62 -5.87 5.94
N PHE A 77 6.30 -6.00 6.01
CA PHE A 77 5.42 -4.92 5.60
C PHE A 77 5.64 -3.68 6.47
N TRP A 78 5.63 -2.51 5.83
CA TRP A 78 5.66 -1.25 6.53
C TRP A 78 4.28 -0.96 7.11
N ASP A 79 4.29 -0.47 8.35
CA ASP A 79 3.08 -0.12 9.08
C ASP A 79 3.34 1.10 9.97
N ALA A 80 2.73 2.22 9.59
CA ALA A 80 2.76 3.47 10.33
C ALA A 80 1.52 3.68 11.22
N LEU A 81 0.69 2.66 11.38
CA LEU A 81 -0.47 2.73 12.25
C LEU A 81 -0.03 2.82 13.72
N SER A 82 -0.44 3.89 14.39
CA SER A 82 -0.32 3.95 15.85
C SER A 82 -1.41 3.10 16.51
N TYR A 83 -0.98 2.02 17.16
CA TYR A 83 -1.86 1.16 17.94
C TYR A 83 -2.08 1.62 19.39
N THR A 84 -1.56 2.78 19.81
CA THR A 84 -1.61 3.22 21.21
C THR A 84 -3.01 3.43 21.77
N ALA A 85 -4.02 3.56 20.89
CA ALA A 85 -5.43 3.69 21.27
C ALA A 85 -6.14 2.35 21.50
N PHE A 86 -5.48 1.20 21.22
CA PHE A 86 -6.07 -0.13 21.36
C PHE A 86 -5.46 -0.89 22.54
N PRO A 87 -6.18 -1.88 23.11
CA PRO A 87 -5.62 -2.79 24.09
C PRO A 87 -4.35 -3.47 23.55
N ASN A 88 -3.30 -3.59 24.37
CA ASN A 88 -2.01 -4.18 23.96
C ASN A 88 -2.18 -5.52 23.25
N TRP A 89 -3.07 -6.37 23.74
CA TRP A 89 -3.28 -7.68 23.14
C TRP A 89 -3.84 -7.66 21.73
N TYR A 90 -4.65 -6.65 21.41
CA TYR A 90 -5.22 -6.46 20.09
C TYR A 90 -4.16 -5.88 19.16
N ALA A 91 -3.39 -4.91 19.65
CA ALA A 91 -2.23 -4.37 18.94
C ALA A 91 -1.20 -5.47 18.60
N ASP A 92 -0.85 -6.32 19.57
CA ASP A 92 0.06 -7.45 19.40
C ASP A 92 -0.49 -8.45 18.38
N HIS A 93 -1.80 -8.75 18.44
CA HIS A 93 -2.45 -9.61 17.45
C HIS A 93 -2.32 -9.02 16.04
N CYS A 94 -2.68 -7.75 15.82
CA CYS A 94 -2.59 -7.13 14.50
C CYS A 94 -1.15 -7.12 13.95
N ARG A 95 -0.15 -6.83 14.79
CA ARG A 95 1.26 -6.91 14.39
C ARG A 95 1.68 -8.34 14.03
N ASN A 96 1.21 -9.33 14.80
CA ASN A 96 1.50 -10.74 14.55
C ASN A 96 0.84 -11.27 13.27
N GLU A 97 -0.31 -10.74 12.88
CA GLU A 97 -0.93 -11.09 11.59
C GLU A 97 -0.07 -10.62 10.42
N LEU A 98 0.61 -9.47 10.53
CA LEU A 98 1.48 -8.96 9.47
C LEU A 98 2.86 -9.64 9.41
N GLN A 99 3.34 -10.19 10.54
CA GLN A 99 4.67 -10.81 10.69
C GLN A 99 5.06 -11.86 9.64
N PRO A 100 4.16 -12.72 9.11
CA PRO A 100 4.54 -13.71 8.10
C PRO A 100 4.77 -13.11 6.71
N TYR A 101 4.18 -11.95 6.42
CA TYR A 101 4.18 -11.36 5.09
C TYR A 101 5.47 -10.60 4.80
N ARG A 102 5.88 -10.60 3.53
CA ARG A 102 7.11 -9.95 3.07
C ARG A 102 6.82 -9.16 1.81
N ALA A 103 7.43 -7.98 1.72
CA ALA A 103 7.38 -7.14 0.54
C ALA A 103 8.80 -6.88 0.00
N TRP A 104 8.86 -6.39 -1.22
CA TRP A 104 10.09 -5.95 -1.87
C TRP A 104 10.05 -4.43 -2.06
N TYR A 105 11.10 -3.79 -1.57
CA TYR A 105 11.33 -2.35 -1.64
C TYR A 105 12.43 -2.10 -2.67
N ILE A 106 12.07 -1.46 -3.77
CA ILE A 106 12.94 -1.29 -4.94
C ILE A 106 13.25 0.20 -5.11
N CYS A 107 14.53 0.54 -5.23
CA CYS A 107 14.96 1.93 -5.37
C CYS A 107 16.27 2.06 -6.16
N LYS A 108 16.59 3.30 -6.58
CA LYS A 108 17.81 3.63 -7.34
C LYS A 108 18.97 4.14 -6.49
N ASP A 109 18.67 4.69 -5.32
CA ASP A 109 19.61 5.52 -4.55
C ASP A 109 20.10 4.78 -3.31
N ASP A 110 21.41 4.77 -3.09
CA ASP A 110 22.06 4.11 -1.95
C ASP A 110 21.56 4.64 -0.60
N THR A 111 21.30 5.96 -0.49
CA THR A 111 20.81 6.57 0.75
C THR A 111 19.38 6.13 1.06
N VAL A 112 18.55 6.01 0.02
CA VAL A 112 17.19 5.45 0.13
C VAL A 112 17.26 3.98 0.53
N ALA A 113 18.16 3.19 -0.07
CA ALA A 113 18.38 1.80 0.26
C ALA A 113 18.77 1.62 1.75
N GLU A 114 19.71 2.42 2.25
CA GLU A 114 20.11 2.40 3.66
C GLU A 114 18.96 2.80 4.60
N THR A 115 18.14 3.77 4.19
CA THR A 115 16.94 4.15 4.95
C THR A 115 15.97 2.98 5.07
N ILE A 116 15.69 2.28 3.96
CA ILE A 116 14.83 1.08 3.94
C ILE A 116 15.40 0.00 4.86
N LEU A 117 16.72 -0.27 4.81
CA LEU A 117 17.37 -1.24 5.68
C LEU A 117 17.26 -0.86 7.16
N GLY A 118 17.31 0.43 7.49
CA GLY A 118 17.04 0.94 8.84
C GLY A 118 15.62 0.61 9.31
N ILE A 119 14.61 0.93 8.50
CA ILE A 119 13.19 0.67 8.81
C ILE A 119 12.92 -0.84 8.93
N ASN A 120 13.48 -1.64 8.04
CA ASN A 120 13.32 -3.10 8.07
C ASN A 120 13.95 -3.72 9.33
N ARG A 121 15.10 -3.20 9.79
CA ARG A 121 15.71 -3.60 11.08
C ARG A 121 14.85 -3.20 12.28
N ALA A 122 14.11 -2.09 12.18
CA ALA A 122 13.12 -1.67 13.16
C ALA A 122 11.76 -2.40 13.02
N GLY A 123 11.70 -3.50 12.26
CA GLY A 123 10.50 -4.33 12.13
C GLY A 123 9.44 -3.76 11.18
N GLY A 124 9.80 -2.81 10.30
CA GLY A 124 8.85 -2.15 9.41
C GLY A 124 8.10 -0.99 10.06
N HIS A 125 8.50 -0.57 11.26
CA HIS A 125 7.93 0.58 11.95
C HIS A 125 8.49 1.89 11.42
N LEU A 126 7.58 2.78 11.02
CA LEU A 126 7.88 4.12 10.52
C LEU A 126 6.72 5.06 10.83
N THR A 127 6.93 6.36 10.66
CA THR A 127 5.88 7.37 10.76
C THR A 127 5.13 7.55 9.44
N VAL A 128 3.91 8.11 9.50
CA VAL A 128 3.11 8.46 8.31
C VAL A 128 3.90 9.36 7.36
N SER A 129 4.63 10.33 7.90
CA SER A 129 5.44 11.28 7.12
C SER A 129 6.63 10.58 6.45
N GLU A 130 7.28 9.63 7.13
CA GLU A 130 8.36 8.83 6.53
C GLU A 130 7.85 7.95 5.40
N GLU A 131 6.72 7.26 5.59
CA GLU A 131 6.11 6.44 4.56
C GLU A 131 5.69 7.28 3.35
N ALA A 132 5.00 8.39 3.58
CA ALA A 132 4.58 9.30 2.51
C ALA A 132 5.78 9.80 1.69
N ARG A 133 6.86 10.18 2.37
CA ARG A 133 8.10 10.62 1.72
C ARG A 133 8.74 9.50 0.90
N LEU A 134 8.89 8.30 1.47
CA LEU A 134 9.56 7.18 0.80
C LEU A 134 8.75 6.62 -0.37
N LEU A 135 7.43 6.58 -0.25
CA LEU A 135 6.54 6.14 -1.33
C LEU A 135 6.19 7.27 -2.32
N GLY A 136 6.62 8.51 -2.05
CA GLY A 136 6.37 9.67 -2.90
C GLY A 136 4.89 10.05 -2.99
N TYR A 137 4.09 9.72 -1.98
CA TYR A 137 2.66 10.01 -1.95
C TYR A 137 2.35 11.28 -1.15
N PRO A 138 1.20 11.94 -1.41
CA PRO A 138 0.75 13.05 -0.58
C PRO A 138 0.54 12.58 0.86
N GLU A 139 1.19 13.22 1.81
CA GLU A 139 1.09 12.87 3.24
C GLU A 139 -0.36 12.88 3.75
N CYS A 140 -1.21 13.79 3.27
CA CYS A 140 -2.64 13.81 3.62
C CYS A 140 -3.38 12.53 3.18
N CYS A 141 -3.02 11.95 2.03
CA CYS A 141 -3.59 10.71 1.52
C CYS A 141 -3.12 9.50 2.34
N VAL A 142 -1.84 9.46 2.70
CA VAL A 142 -1.30 8.41 3.60
C VAL A 142 -1.93 8.51 5.00
N GLN A 143 -2.08 9.73 5.52
CA GLN A 143 -2.77 9.95 6.80
C GLN A 143 -4.23 9.50 6.74
N ALA A 144 -4.94 9.78 5.63
CA ALA A 144 -6.31 9.33 5.45
C ALA A 144 -6.40 7.79 5.40
N HIS A 145 -5.46 7.11 4.73
CA HIS A 145 -5.36 5.66 4.78
C HIS A 145 -5.27 5.13 6.22
N TYR A 146 -4.35 5.66 7.03
CA TYR A 146 -4.23 5.20 8.43
C TYR A 146 -5.42 5.58 9.30
N LYS A 147 -6.10 6.70 9.04
CA LYS A 147 -7.38 7.03 9.71
C LYS A 147 -8.44 5.98 9.40
N ARG A 148 -8.56 5.54 8.14
CA ARG A 148 -9.49 4.45 7.76
C ARG A 148 -9.12 3.12 8.45
N SER A 149 -7.84 2.76 8.47
CA SER A 149 -7.37 1.58 9.21
C SER A 149 -7.71 1.67 10.70
N GLN A 150 -7.59 2.84 11.33
CA GLN A 150 -8.02 3.05 12.71
C GLN A 150 -9.53 2.82 12.90
N ARG A 151 -10.37 3.30 11.98
CA ARG A 151 -11.83 3.07 12.03
C ARG A 151 -12.17 1.59 11.88
N TYR A 152 -11.51 0.88 10.97
CA TYR A 152 -11.65 -0.57 10.82
C TYR A 152 -11.39 -1.30 12.15
N HIS A 153 -10.23 -1.01 12.78
CA HIS A 153 -9.85 -1.64 14.04
C HIS A 153 -10.78 -1.26 15.20
N ARG A 154 -11.25 -0.01 15.24
CA ARG A 154 -12.23 0.47 16.23
C ARG A 154 -13.55 -0.29 16.11
N GLY A 155 -14.11 -0.38 14.90
CA GLY A 155 -15.34 -1.12 14.62
C GLY A 155 -15.20 -2.62 14.93
N ALA A 156 -14.10 -3.23 14.50
CA ALA A 156 -13.81 -4.64 14.79
C ALA A 156 -13.75 -4.91 16.31
N LEU A 157 -13.06 -4.06 17.07
CA LEU A 157 -12.96 -4.19 18.52
C LEU A 157 -14.30 -3.95 19.23
N ALA A 158 -15.12 -3.01 18.74
CA ALA A 158 -16.47 -2.77 19.24
C ALA A 158 -17.36 -4.01 19.09
N ILE A 159 -17.34 -4.65 17.92
CA ILE A 159 -18.06 -5.92 17.66
C ILE A 159 -17.58 -7.00 18.61
N LEU A 160 -16.26 -7.21 18.73
CA LEU A 160 -15.70 -8.20 19.64
C LEU A 160 -16.16 -7.96 21.07
N LYS A 161 -16.13 -6.70 21.54
CA LYS A 161 -16.53 -6.33 22.89
C LYS A 161 -18.02 -6.62 23.11
N ARG A 162 -18.89 -6.28 22.15
CA ARG A 162 -20.32 -6.57 22.22
C ARG A 162 -20.60 -8.06 22.27
N VAL A 163 -20.06 -8.84 21.31
CA VAL A 163 -20.29 -10.29 21.20
C VAL A 163 -19.74 -11.05 22.41
N ALA A 164 -18.60 -10.61 22.95
CA ALA A 164 -17.98 -11.23 24.12
C ALA A 164 -18.58 -10.77 25.47
N GLY A 165 -19.47 -9.78 25.48
CA GLY A 165 -19.95 -9.14 26.71
C GLY A 165 -18.83 -8.46 27.50
N GLY A 166 -17.84 -7.88 26.82
CA GLY A 166 -16.66 -7.24 27.41
C GLY A 166 -15.62 -8.19 27.99
N ASN A 167 -15.81 -9.51 27.88
CA ASN A 167 -14.85 -10.49 28.39
C ASN A 167 -13.65 -10.64 27.43
N GLU A 168 -12.48 -10.15 27.86
CA GLU A 168 -11.27 -10.15 27.04
C GLU A 168 -10.87 -11.56 26.54
N ASN A 169 -10.94 -12.58 27.40
CA ASN A 169 -10.60 -13.95 27.00
C ASN A 169 -11.52 -14.48 25.91
N LYS A 170 -12.81 -14.12 25.94
CA LYS A 170 -13.75 -14.44 24.87
C LYS A 170 -13.45 -13.63 23.61
N MET A 171 -13.12 -12.34 23.72
CA MET A 171 -12.73 -11.51 22.57
C MET A 171 -11.53 -12.09 21.84
N ARG A 172 -10.47 -12.46 22.56
CA ARG A 172 -9.27 -13.10 22.01
C ARG A 172 -9.59 -14.42 21.30
N LYS A 173 -10.46 -15.24 21.89
CA LYS A 173 -10.92 -16.50 21.27
C LYS A 173 -11.71 -16.27 19.98
N LEU A 174 -12.63 -15.31 19.97
CA LEU A 174 -13.41 -14.94 18.79
C LEU A 174 -12.53 -14.45 17.64
N LEU A 175 -11.54 -13.63 17.97
CA LEU A 175 -10.59 -13.11 17.00
C LEU A 175 -9.71 -14.23 16.42
N ALA A 176 -9.18 -15.11 17.27
CA ALA A 176 -8.39 -16.26 16.83
C ALA A 176 -9.18 -17.29 16.01
N SER A 177 -10.50 -17.40 16.21
CA SER A 177 -11.35 -18.29 15.44
C SER A 177 -11.82 -17.72 14.09
N GLN A 178 -11.29 -16.56 13.68
CA GLN A 178 -11.73 -15.83 12.47
C GLN A 178 -13.26 -15.66 12.42
N ALA A 179 -13.87 -15.37 13.58
CA ALA A 179 -15.32 -15.19 13.65
C ALA A 179 -15.75 -14.04 12.74
N GLN A 180 -16.86 -14.23 12.02
CA GLN A 180 -17.41 -13.18 11.17
C GLN A 180 -17.84 -11.98 12.03
N LEU A 181 -17.19 -10.84 11.84
CA LEU A 181 -17.51 -9.60 12.53
C LEU A 181 -18.59 -8.86 11.75
N VAL A 182 -19.84 -8.96 12.23
CA VAL A 182 -20.99 -8.28 11.61
C VAL A 182 -21.32 -7.01 12.39
N PRO A 183 -21.24 -5.82 11.77
CA PRO A 183 -21.69 -4.56 12.36
C PRO A 183 -23.20 -4.59 12.59
N VAL A 184 -23.64 -4.16 13.77
CA VAL A 184 -25.07 -4.12 14.14
C VAL A 184 -25.45 -2.78 14.77
N THR A 185 -24.55 -2.19 15.55
CA THR A 185 -24.81 -0.86 16.14
C THR A 185 -24.46 0.25 15.15
N GLN A 186 -25.09 1.41 15.29
CA GLN A 186 -24.78 2.56 14.41
C GLN A 186 -23.30 2.95 14.48
N GLU A 187 -22.69 2.94 15.67
CA GLU A 187 -21.26 3.24 15.83
C GLU A 187 -20.37 2.27 15.03
N GLU A 188 -20.68 0.97 15.07
CA GLU A 188 -19.95 -0.05 14.29
C GLU A 188 -20.16 0.18 12.78
N ILE A 189 -21.38 0.48 12.35
CA ILE A 189 -21.71 0.73 10.94
C ILE A 189 -20.94 1.96 10.44
N ASP A 190 -21.02 3.08 11.15
CA ASP A 190 -20.30 4.32 10.81
C ASP A 190 -18.79 4.10 10.73
N ASP A 191 -18.24 3.24 11.59
CA ASP A 191 -16.82 2.88 11.57
C ASP A 191 -16.42 2.18 10.28
N PHE A 192 -17.20 1.18 9.87
CA PHE A 192 -16.92 0.43 8.65
C PHE A 192 -17.22 1.24 7.39
N GLU A 193 -18.26 2.07 7.38
CA GLU A 193 -18.53 3.00 6.28
C GLU A 193 -17.33 3.92 6.03
N ILE A 194 -16.78 4.54 7.08
CA ILE A 194 -15.58 5.40 6.92
C ILE A 194 -14.34 4.56 6.58
N ALA A 195 -14.18 3.37 7.16
CA ALA A 195 -13.03 2.50 6.88
C ALA A 195 -12.96 2.08 5.41
N PHE A 196 -14.12 1.90 4.76
CA PHE A 196 -14.24 1.46 3.37
C PHE A 196 -14.51 2.60 2.38
N ASP A 197 -14.54 3.85 2.85
CA ASP A 197 -14.65 5.04 2.01
C ASP A 197 -13.31 5.31 1.28
N ILE A 198 -13.09 4.52 0.22
CA ILE A 198 -11.84 4.45 -0.54
C ILE A 198 -12.04 5.02 -1.93
N TYR A 199 -11.23 6.02 -2.26
CA TYR A 199 -11.16 6.63 -3.57
C TYR A 199 -9.77 6.41 -4.14
N GLU A 200 -9.67 5.69 -5.25
CA GLU A 200 -8.39 5.36 -5.88
C GLU A 200 -7.88 6.54 -6.71
N ALA A 201 -6.57 6.77 -6.70
CA ALA A 201 -5.95 7.67 -7.66
C ALA A 201 -6.01 7.06 -9.07
N LYS A 202 -6.12 7.91 -10.10
CA LYS A 202 -6.13 7.46 -11.49
C LYS A 202 -4.81 6.81 -11.92
N PHE A 203 -3.69 7.29 -11.37
CA PHE A 203 -2.36 6.76 -11.62
C PHE A 203 -1.70 6.40 -10.30
N GLY A 204 -0.82 5.39 -10.32
CA GLY A 204 -0.12 4.89 -9.13
C GLY A 204 -1.02 4.22 -8.09
N SER A 205 -0.41 3.73 -7.00
CA SER A 205 -1.10 2.90 -6.00
C SER A 205 -1.33 3.61 -4.67
N TRP A 206 -1.94 4.79 -4.69
CA TRP A 206 -2.40 5.47 -3.46
C TRP A 206 -3.89 5.78 -3.49
N ASN A 207 -4.47 5.87 -2.31
CA ASN A 207 -5.88 6.22 -2.11
C ASN A 207 -6.00 7.68 -1.69
N LEU A 208 -6.89 8.41 -2.35
CA LEU A 208 -7.17 9.81 -2.07
C LEU A 208 -7.74 9.99 -0.67
N CYS A 209 -7.42 11.12 -0.05
CA CYS A 209 -8.24 11.67 1.03
C CYS A 209 -9.42 12.45 0.44
N HIS A 210 -10.44 12.73 1.26
CA HIS A 210 -11.63 13.47 0.83
C HIS A 210 -11.29 14.81 0.15
N ALA A 211 -10.37 15.60 0.72
CA ALA A 211 -9.95 16.86 0.10
C ALA A 211 -9.31 16.65 -1.28
N CYS A 212 -8.47 15.63 -1.44
CA CYS A 212 -7.85 15.30 -2.72
C CYS A 212 -8.81 14.71 -3.76
N GLU A 213 -9.97 14.23 -3.35
CA GLU A 213 -11.02 13.73 -4.23
C GLU A 213 -12.00 14.83 -4.64
N CYS A 214 -12.35 15.76 -3.73
CA CYS A 214 -13.32 16.83 -3.97
C CYS A 214 -12.74 18.13 -4.57
N GLU A 215 -11.46 18.42 -4.36
CA GLU A 215 -10.86 19.72 -4.72
C GLU A 215 -9.93 19.64 -5.95
N THR A 216 -9.72 20.78 -6.60
CA THR A 216 -8.74 20.95 -7.69
C THR A 216 -7.41 21.52 -7.17
N ASP A 217 -6.33 21.31 -7.93
CA ASP A 217 -4.95 21.73 -7.63
C ASP A 217 -4.38 21.17 -6.31
N THR A 218 -4.86 19.99 -5.92
CA THR A 218 -4.39 19.31 -4.72
C THR A 218 -3.02 18.65 -4.94
N ARG A 219 -2.33 18.28 -3.86
CA ARG A 219 -1.04 17.55 -3.95
C ARG A 219 -1.16 16.25 -4.75
N SER A 220 -2.30 15.58 -4.67
CA SER A 220 -2.57 14.36 -5.43
C SER A 220 -2.78 14.62 -6.92
N GLU A 221 -3.40 15.75 -7.28
CA GLU A 221 -3.58 16.13 -8.68
C GLU A 221 -2.23 16.51 -9.30
N VAL A 222 -1.39 17.26 -8.58
CA VAL A 222 -0.02 17.58 -9.01
C VAL A 222 0.78 16.30 -9.24
N LEU A 223 0.72 15.33 -8.32
CA LEU A 223 1.39 14.04 -8.50
C LEU A 223 0.83 13.25 -9.69
N SER A 224 -0.49 13.21 -9.84
CA SER A 224 -1.16 12.56 -10.98
C SER A 224 -0.73 13.14 -12.33
N LYS A 225 -0.50 14.46 -12.41
CA LYS A 225 0.02 15.13 -13.62
C LYS A 225 1.45 14.65 -13.94
N GLN A 226 2.33 14.53 -12.94
CA GLN A 226 3.69 14.01 -13.15
C GLN A 226 3.67 12.55 -13.62
N TYR A 227 2.81 11.72 -13.04
CA TYR A 227 2.61 10.34 -13.47
C TYR A 227 2.09 10.27 -14.91
N PHE A 228 1.11 11.09 -15.27
CA PHE A 228 0.60 11.15 -16.64
C PHE A 228 1.68 11.51 -17.65
N GLU A 229 2.49 12.53 -17.38
CA GLU A 229 3.63 12.89 -18.23
C GLU A 229 4.64 11.75 -18.36
N MET A 230 4.91 11.01 -17.28
CA MET A 230 5.77 9.84 -17.30
C MET A 230 5.19 8.72 -18.18
N VAL A 231 3.89 8.42 -18.07
CA VAL A 231 3.20 7.42 -18.90
C VAL A 231 3.30 7.80 -20.38
N GLN A 232 3.08 9.07 -20.72
CA GLN A 232 3.24 9.57 -22.09
C GLN A 232 4.69 9.40 -22.59
N LYS A 233 5.69 9.72 -21.77
CA LYS A 233 7.11 9.51 -22.11
C LYS A 233 7.46 8.03 -22.30
N ALA A 234 6.83 7.15 -21.52
CA ALA A 234 6.99 5.70 -21.60
C ALA A 234 6.27 5.09 -22.82
N LYS A 235 5.39 5.85 -23.49
CA LYS A 235 4.51 5.37 -24.57
C LYS A 235 3.70 4.14 -24.13
N LEU A 236 3.19 4.21 -22.91
CA LEU A 236 2.45 3.13 -22.29
C LEU A 236 0.98 3.22 -22.73
N GLU A 237 0.51 2.21 -23.45
CA GLU A 237 -0.89 2.06 -23.85
C GLU A 237 -1.49 0.92 -23.02
N ILE A 238 -1.91 1.24 -21.79
CA ILE A 238 -2.53 0.28 -20.88
C ILE A 238 -3.82 0.89 -20.35
N ASP A 239 -4.94 0.26 -20.71
CA ASP A 239 -6.31 0.57 -20.24
C ASP A 239 -6.72 -0.33 -19.06
#